data_AF-A0AAU9QJJ1-F1
#
_entry.id   AF-A0AAU9QJJ1-F1
#
_cell.length_a   1.000
_cell.length_b   1.000
_cell.length_c   1.000
_cell.angle_alpha   90.00
_cell.angle_beta   90.00
_cell.angle_gamma   90.00
#
_symmetry.space_group_name_H-M   'P 1'
#
loop_
_entity.id
_entity.type
_entity.pdbx_description
1 polymer ?
#
loop_
_entity_poly.entity_id
_entity_poly.type
_entity_poly.pdbx_seq_one_letter_code
_entity_poly.pdbx_strand_id
1 'polypeptide(L)'
;MEMFGLDVNMNGQYGPELGQLDAIFSISADDPNMLLQTAQMFIPELAQIQIQPDNQPVNIGGLIEPYAGKPMDVFARLNGSHLTLYSGEAAAAASEKVMAQPLTANGLLSFTMDSDRVLEVIETASEVSGEPVPEDVKMSLQGELIGGMSLDVTKDGIAFDFDYTSSTKPQVKVAQQ
;
A
#
# COMPACT_ATOMS: atom_id res chain seq x y z
N MET A 1 4.40 2.32 -2.24
CA MET A 1 3.14 1.59 -1.96
C MET A 1 3.08 1.42 -0.46
N GLU A 2 1.95 1.69 0.16
CA GLU A 2 1.73 1.51 1.59
C GLU A 2 0.39 0.80 1.80
N MET A 3 0.35 -0.14 2.74
CA MET A 3 -0.83 -0.93 3.09
C MET A 3 -1.15 -0.68 4.55
N PHE A 4 -2.40 -0.29 4.82
CA PHE A 4 -2.89 0.05 6.16
C PHE A 4 -3.74 -1.08 6.76
N GLY A 5 -4.34 -1.93 5.93
CA GLY A 5 -5.14 -3.06 6.39
C GLY A 5 -5.63 -3.95 5.26
N LEU A 6 -5.91 -5.20 5.63
CA LEU A 6 -6.48 -6.22 4.76
C LEU A 6 -7.47 -7.04 5.58
N ASP A 7 -8.73 -7.07 5.16
CA ASP A 7 -9.74 -7.99 5.69
C ASP A 7 -9.92 -9.14 4.70
N VAL A 8 -10.07 -10.36 5.22
CA VAL A 8 -10.35 -11.57 4.45
C VAL A 8 -11.66 -12.18 4.96
N ASN A 9 -12.62 -12.35 4.05
CA ASN A 9 -13.86 -13.03 4.35
C ASN A 9 -13.66 -14.55 4.26
N MET A 10 -13.56 -15.18 5.42
CA MET A 10 -13.42 -16.63 5.58
C MET A 10 -14.65 -17.43 5.13
N ASN A 11 -15.81 -16.78 5.00
CA ASN A 11 -17.09 -17.43 4.69
C ASN A 11 -17.48 -17.28 3.21
N GLY A 12 -16.51 -17.00 2.33
CA GLY A 12 -16.73 -16.91 0.89
C GLY A 12 -17.25 -18.23 0.30
N GLN A 13 -18.02 -18.13 -0.79
CA GLN A 13 -18.75 -19.27 -1.36
C GLN A 13 -17.79 -20.34 -1.92
N TYR A 14 -16.58 -19.94 -2.29
CA TYR A 14 -15.55 -20.81 -2.88
C TYR A 14 -14.28 -20.90 -2.04
N GLY A 15 -14.36 -20.53 -0.76
CA GLY A 15 -13.23 -20.37 0.13
C GLY A 15 -12.98 -18.91 0.47
N PRO A 16 -11.83 -18.60 1.08
CA PRO A 16 -11.61 -17.25 1.59
C PRO A 16 -11.43 -16.23 0.48
N GLU A 17 -12.17 -15.14 0.61
CA GLU A 17 -12.25 -14.07 -0.36
C GLU A 17 -11.66 -12.79 0.24
N LEU A 18 -11.01 -11.97 -0.59
CA LEU A 18 -10.62 -10.62 -0.16
C LEU A 18 -11.87 -9.90 0.37
N GLY A 19 -11.81 -9.27 1.54
CA GLY A 19 -12.90 -8.54 2.19
C GLY A 19 -12.79 -7.04 1.98
N GLN A 20 -11.77 -6.41 2.53
CA GLN A 20 -11.48 -4.99 2.35
C GLN A 20 -9.98 -4.81 2.21
N LEU A 21 -9.56 -3.88 1.36
CA LEU A 21 -8.16 -3.47 1.23
C LEU A 21 -8.08 -1.99 1.57
N ASP A 22 -7.26 -1.65 2.55
CA ASP A 22 -6.87 -0.27 2.83
C ASP A 22 -5.41 -0.08 2.41
N ALA A 23 -5.19 0.50 1.23
CA ALA A 23 -3.85 0.63 0.64
C ALA A 23 -3.77 1.79 -0.36
N ILE A 24 -2.55 2.31 -0.53
CA ILE A 24 -2.21 3.38 -1.46
C ILE A 24 -1.01 2.97 -2.32
N PHE A 25 -1.12 3.27 -3.62
CA PHE A 25 -0.04 3.22 -4.58
C PHE A 25 0.11 4.61 -5.20
N SER A 26 1.33 5.13 -5.27
CA SER A 26 1.58 6.43 -5.86
C SER A 26 2.85 6.42 -6.70
N ILE A 27 2.82 7.16 -7.80
CA ILE A 27 3.96 7.45 -8.65
C ILE A 27 4.07 8.98 -8.75
N SER A 28 5.26 9.48 -8.47
CA SER A 28 5.61 10.89 -8.63
C SER A 28 6.51 11.07 -9.84
N ALA A 29 6.21 12.06 -10.69
CA ALA A 29 6.98 12.36 -11.90
C ALA A 29 6.79 13.82 -12.33
N ASP A 30 7.68 14.33 -13.19
CA ASP A 30 7.53 15.66 -13.79
C ASP A 30 6.27 15.75 -14.67
N ASP A 31 5.87 14.62 -15.27
CA ASP A 31 4.64 14.50 -16.04
C ASP A 31 3.95 13.14 -15.78
N PRO A 32 3.15 13.02 -14.71
CA PRO A 32 2.42 11.79 -14.40
C PRO A 32 1.33 11.47 -15.43
N ASN A 33 0.86 12.49 -16.19
CA ASN A 33 -0.13 12.29 -17.24
C ASN A 33 0.47 11.55 -18.45
N MET A 34 1.72 11.86 -18.80
CA MET A 34 2.47 11.11 -19.82
C MET A 34 2.66 9.64 -19.41
N LEU A 35 2.90 9.35 -18.13
CA LEU A 35 3.00 7.96 -17.64
C LEU A 35 1.67 7.21 -17.78
N LEU A 36 0.56 7.85 -17.43
CA LEU A 36 -0.78 7.28 -17.62
C LEU A 36 -1.07 7.01 -19.10
N GLN A 37 -0.81 7.98 -19.98
CA GLN A 37 -0.98 7.82 -21.43
C GLN A 37 -0.11 6.69 -21.97
N THR A 38 1.11 6.55 -21.46
CA THR A 38 2.00 5.46 -21.84
C THR A 38 1.42 4.11 -21.42
N ALA A 39 0.94 3.98 -20.18
CA ALA A 39 0.30 2.76 -19.72
C ALA A 39 -0.95 2.41 -20.56
N GLN A 40 -1.76 3.41 -20.94
CA GLN A 40 -2.94 3.24 -21.79
C GLN A 40 -2.61 2.71 -23.19
N MET A 41 -1.41 2.96 -23.72
CA MET A 41 -0.98 2.38 -25.00
C MET A 41 -0.72 0.87 -24.91
N PHE A 42 -0.33 0.36 -23.74
CA PHE A 42 -0.03 -1.05 -23.52
C PHE A 42 -1.22 -1.83 -22.92
N ILE A 43 -2.06 -1.15 -22.16
CA ILE A 43 -3.25 -1.69 -21.50
C ILE A 43 -4.45 -0.83 -21.93
N PRO A 44 -5.09 -1.16 -23.08
CA PRO A 44 -6.20 -0.37 -23.62
C PRO A 44 -7.37 -0.20 -22.65
N GLU A 45 -7.54 -1.15 -21.73
CA GLU A 45 -8.52 -1.10 -20.65
C GLU A 45 -8.27 0.05 -19.66
N LEU A 46 -7.11 0.72 -19.68
CA LEU A 46 -6.89 1.93 -18.89
C LEU A 46 -7.43 3.18 -19.59
N ALA A 47 -7.79 3.13 -20.88
CA ALA A 47 -8.32 4.28 -21.62
C ALA A 47 -9.70 4.74 -21.11
N GLN A 48 -10.41 3.87 -20.40
CA GLN A 48 -11.67 4.20 -19.70
C GLN A 48 -11.44 5.02 -18.43
N ILE A 49 -10.20 5.13 -17.93
CA ILE A 49 -9.84 6.05 -16.85
C ILE A 49 -9.84 7.47 -17.41
N GLN A 50 -10.92 8.20 -17.19
CA GLN A 50 -11.06 9.61 -17.50
C GLN A 50 -10.73 10.43 -16.26
N ILE A 51 -9.44 10.70 -16.05
CA ILE A 51 -8.95 11.50 -14.93
C ILE A 51 -8.26 12.76 -15.44
N GLN A 52 -8.51 13.88 -14.76
CA GLN A 52 -7.90 15.17 -15.05
C GLN A 52 -6.86 15.51 -13.98
N PRO A 53 -5.85 16.35 -14.27
CA PRO A 53 -4.86 16.77 -13.28
C PRO A 53 -5.43 17.85 -12.33
N ASP A 54 -6.65 17.68 -11.83
CA ASP A 54 -7.39 18.60 -10.96
C ASP A 54 -7.45 18.13 -9.50
N ASN A 55 -6.71 17.06 -9.19
CA ASN A 55 -6.63 16.40 -7.89
C ASN A 55 -7.98 15.85 -7.38
N GLN A 56 -9.00 15.73 -8.23
CA GLN A 56 -10.27 15.12 -7.86
C GLN A 56 -10.19 13.59 -7.93
N PRO A 57 -10.77 12.87 -6.96
CA PRO A 57 -10.83 11.42 -6.99
C PRO A 57 -11.81 10.91 -8.05
N VAL A 58 -11.37 9.96 -8.86
CA VAL A 58 -12.21 9.24 -9.84
C VAL A 58 -12.27 7.77 -9.42
N ASN A 59 -13.47 7.22 -9.23
CA ASN A 59 -13.65 5.81 -8.91
C ASN A 59 -13.34 4.97 -10.16
N ILE A 60 -12.34 4.10 -10.05
CA ILE A 60 -11.87 3.14 -11.07
C ILE A 60 -12.14 1.68 -10.66
N GLY A 61 -12.95 1.47 -9.63
CA GLY A 61 -13.26 0.16 -9.05
C GLY A 61 -13.76 -0.87 -10.05
N GLY A 62 -14.59 -0.44 -11.01
CA GLY A 62 -15.10 -1.31 -12.08
C GLY A 62 -14.01 -1.88 -12.98
N LEU A 63 -12.80 -1.30 -12.99
CA LEU A 63 -11.65 -1.83 -13.74
C LEU A 63 -10.93 -2.95 -12.99
N ILE A 64 -11.04 -2.92 -11.66
CA ILE A 64 -10.37 -3.86 -10.75
C ILE A 64 -11.26 -5.07 -10.48
N GLU A 65 -12.58 -4.89 -10.52
CA GLU A 65 -13.58 -5.94 -10.24
C GLU A 65 -13.34 -7.27 -10.99
N PRO A 66 -13.02 -7.30 -12.29
CA PRO A 66 -12.72 -8.56 -13.00
C PRO A 66 -11.53 -9.33 -12.41
N TYR A 67 -10.57 -8.63 -11.78
CA TYR A 67 -9.37 -9.21 -11.18
C TYR A 67 -9.56 -9.54 -9.70
N ALA A 68 -10.32 -8.72 -8.97
CA ALA A 68 -10.66 -8.94 -7.56
C ALA A 68 -11.79 -9.96 -7.37
N GLY A 69 -12.56 -10.27 -8.42
CA GLY A 69 -13.73 -11.16 -8.38
C GLY A 69 -14.96 -10.52 -7.73
N LYS A 70 -14.91 -9.23 -7.41
CA LYS A 70 -15.97 -8.49 -6.73
C LYS A 70 -15.81 -6.97 -6.90
N PRO A 71 -16.89 -6.18 -6.71
CA PRO A 71 -16.78 -4.73 -6.65
C PRO A 71 -15.83 -4.28 -5.52
N MET A 72 -14.93 -3.35 -5.84
CA MET A 72 -14.05 -2.70 -4.89
C MET A 72 -14.03 -1.20 -5.17
N ASP A 73 -14.16 -0.38 -4.14
CA ASP A 73 -13.99 1.06 -4.27
C ASP A 73 -12.50 1.41 -4.33
N VAL A 74 -12.02 1.65 -5.55
CA VAL A 74 -10.65 2.09 -5.82
C VAL A 74 -10.72 3.43 -6.51
N PHE A 75 -9.93 4.39 -6.02
CA PHE A 75 -9.94 5.76 -6.50
C PHE A 75 -8.58 6.13 -7.10
N ALA A 76 -8.61 6.78 -8.24
CA ALA A 76 -7.45 7.41 -8.86
C ALA A 76 -7.49 8.93 -8.63
N ARG A 77 -6.34 9.54 -8.37
CA ARG A 77 -6.12 10.98 -8.28
C ARG A 77 -4.90 11.37 -9.11
N LEU A 78 -4.99 12.50 -9.78
CA LEU A 78 -3.91 13.03 -10.62
C LEU A 78 -3.76 14.52 -10.36
N ASN A 79 -2.51 14.99 -10.26
CA ASN A 79 -2.18 16.40 -10.33
C ASN A 79 -0.93 16.60 -11.19
N GLY A 80 -0.32 17.79 -11.16
CA GLY A 80 0.88 18.09 -11.95
C GLY A 80 2.14 17.31 -11.57
N SER A 81 2.10 16.48 -10.52
CA SER A 81 3.29 15.79 -9.99
C SER A 81 3.05 14.34 -9.57
N HIS A 82 1.82 13.96 -9.24
CA HIS A 82 1.49 12.67 -8.65
C HIS A 82 0.33 12.01 -9.36
N LEU A 83 0.45 10.71 -9.60
CA LEU A 83 -0.65 9.79 -9.89
C LEU A 83 -0.78 8.83 -8.71
N THR A 84 -1.93 8.83 -8.06
CA THR A 84 -2.18 8.03 -6.85
C THR A 84 -3.43 7.17 -7.03
N LEU A 85 -3.32 5.89 -6.70
CA LEU A 85 -4.43 4.95 -6.58
C LEU A 85 -4.60 4.58 -5.10
N TYR A 86 -5.82 4.53 -4.60
CA TYR A 86 -6.06 4.11 -3.22
C TYR A 86 -7.41 3.41 -3.04
N SER A 87 -7.53 2.64 -1.97
CA SER A 87 -8.77 2.05 -1.47
C SER A 87 -8.74 2.10 0.06
N GLY A 88 -9.87 2.33 0.72
CA GLY A 88 -9.96 2.46 2.19
C GLY A 88 -9.80 3.90 2.72
N GLU A 89 -10.17 4.08 3.98
CA GLU A 89 -10.22 5.40 4.64
C GLU A 89 -8.83 5.91 5.05
N ALA A 90 -7.96 5.02 5.55
CA ALA A 90 -6.61 5.40 5.94
C ALA A 90 -5.79 5.79 4.70
N ALA A 91 -5.91 5.03 3.62
CA ALA A 91 -5.30 5.35 2.33
C ALA A 91 -5.87 6.62 1.70
N ALA A 92 -7.16 6.91 1.88
CA ALA A 92 -7.73 8.19 1.43
C ALA A 92 -7.04 9.36 2.15
N ALA A 93 -6.87 9.28 3.48
CA ALA A 93 -6.16 10.29 4.26
C ALA A 93 -4.66 10.38 3.90
N ALA A 94 -4.01 9.25 3.61
CA ALA A 94 -2.64 9.21 3.11
C ALA A 94 -2.51 9.86 1.72
N SER A 95 -3.52 9.66 0.86
CA SER A 95 -3.54 10.24 -0.49
C SER A 95 -3.52 11.78 -0.44
N GLU A 96 -4.22 12.41 0.49
CA GLU A 96 -4.18 13.88 0.65
C GLU A 96 -2.76 14.37 0.94
N LYS A 97 -2.02 13.63 1.78
CA LYS A 97 -0.63 13.97 2.13
C LYS A 97 0.27 13.82 0.91
N VAL A 98 0.17 12.70 0.20
CA VAL A 98 0.97 12.43 -1.01
C VAL A 98 0.69 13.48 -2.08
N MET A 99 -0.58 13.78 -2.37
CA MET A 99 -0.94 14.76 -3.40
C MET A 99 -0.49 16.20 -3.07
N ALA A 100 -0.24 16.51 -1.79
CA ALA A 100 0.28 17.81 -1.35
C ALA A 100 1.81 17.89 -1.32
N GLN A 101 2.53 16.77 -1.50
CA GLN A 101 4.00 16.77 -1.46
C GLN A 101 4.57 17.48 -2.70
N PRO A 102 5.60 18.32 -2.53
CA PRO A 102 6.30 18.89 -3.67
C PRO A 102 7.06 17.79 -4.43
N LEU A 103 7.09 17.88 -5.77
CA LEU A 103 7.95 17.03 -6.58
C LEU A 103 9.41 17.38 -6.29
N THR A 104 9.99 16.61 -5.39
CA THR A 104 11.36 16.74 -4.91
C THR A 104 12.01 15.37 -5.08
N ALA A 105 13.27 15.35 -5.48
CA ALA A 105 14.03 14.10 -5.59
C ALA A 105 14.19 13.53 -4.17
N ASN A 106 13.28 12.64 -3.78
CA ASN A 106 13.16 12.08 -2.43
C ASN A 106 13.46 10.58 -2.44
N GLY A 107 14.55 10.18 -3.10
CA GLY A 107 14.85 8.77 -3.32
C GLY A 107 14.24 8.23 -4.61
N LEU A 108 14.95 7.28 -5.19
CA LEU A 108 14.54 6.48 -6.35
C LEU A 108 13.55 5.38 -5.94
N LEU A 109 13.71 4.81 -4.75
CA LEU A 109 12.84 3.77 -4.21
C LEU A 109 12.84 3.88 -2.69
N SER A 110 11.66 3.83 -2.07
CA SER A 110 11.51 3.63 -0.63
C SER A 110 10.54 2.48 -0.38
N PHE A 111 10.90 1.65 0.59
CA PHE A 111 10.13 0.52 1.06
C PHE A 111 9.98 0.65 2.57
N THR A 112 8.76 0.50 3.06
CA THR A 112 8.48 0.52 4.49
C THR A 112 7.63 -0.70 4.81
N MET A 113 8.01 -1.41 5.85
CA MET A 113 7.38 -2.65 6.28
C MET A 113 7.03 -2.54 7.75
N ASP A 114 5.74 -2.72 8.04
CA ASP A 114 5.25 -2.96 9.38
C ASP A 114 5.15 -4.49 9.56
N SER A 115 6.07 -5.04 10.34
CA SER A 115 6.18 -6.49 10.55
C SER A 115 4.93 -7.09 11.22
N ASP A 116 4.23 -6.33 12.06
CA ASP A 116 2.99 -6.80 12.70
C ASP A 116 1.87 -6.91 11.65
N ARG A 117 1.77 -5.95 10.73
CA ARG A 117 0.79 -5.99 9.63
C ARG A 117 1.05 -7.12 8.65
N VAL A 118 2.32 -7.37 8.33
CA VAL A 118 2.67 -8.50 7.45
C VAL A 118 2.37 -9.83 8.15
N LEU A 119 2.65 -9.94 9.45
CA LEU A 119 2.32 -11.13 10.22
C LEU A 119 0.80 -11.36 10.28
N GLU A 120 0.00 -10.32 10.50
CA GLU A 120 -1.48 -10.38 10.49
C GLU A 120 -2.02 -10.96 9.17
N VAL A 121 -1.46 -10.53 8.02
CA VAL A 121 -1.83 -11.07 6.70
C VAL A 121 -1.47 -12.55 6.57
N ILE A 122 -0.27 -12.94 7.02
CA ILE A 122 0.20 -14.33 6.94
C ILE A 122 -0.60 -15.24 7.88
N GLU A 123 -0.91 -14.80 9.10
CA GLU A 123 -1.75 -15.52 10.05
C GLU A 123 -3.16 -15.72 9.50
N THR A 124 -3.74 -14.67 8.91
CA THR A 124 -5.03 -14.75 8.21
C THR A 124 -4.96 -15.80 7.08
N ALA A 125 -3.92 -15.78 6.24
CA ALA A 125 -3.75 -16.77 5.17
C ALA A 125 -3.54 -18.20 5.69
N SER A 126 -2.92 -18.38 6.86
CA SER A 126 -2.78 -19.66 7.53
C SER A 126 -4.09 -20.20 8.10
N GLU A 127 -4.93 -19.33 8.65
CA GLU A 127 -6.29 -19.70 9.08
C GLU A 127 -7.15 -20.15 7.88
N VAL A 128 -7.00 -19.48 6.73
CA VAL A 128 -7.61 -19.84 5.46
C VAL A 128 -7.18 -21.23 4.99
N SER A 129 -5.88 -21.49 4.93
CA SER A 129 -5.32 -22.70 4.31
C SER A 129 -5.34 -23.91 5.25
N GLY A 130 -5.47 -23.68 6.56
CA GLY A 130 -5.27 -24.70 7.59
C GLY A 130 -3.80 -25.08 7.80
N GLU A 131 -2.88 -24.42 7.10
CA GLU A 131 -1.43 -24.63 7.27
C GLU A 131 -0.90 -23.63 8.31
N PRO A 132 -0.28 -24.08 9.41
CA PRO A 132 0.23 -23.17 10.43
C PRO A 132 1.40 -22.35 9.88
N VAL A 133 1.44 -21.06 10.24
CA VAL A 133 2.60 -20.20 9.93
C VAL A 133 3.86 -20.84 10.52
N PRO A 134 4.92 -21.06 9.73
CA PRO A 134 6.19 -21.58 10.24
C PRO A 134 6.73 -20.74 11.41
N GLU A 135 7.23 -21.39 12.45
CA GLU A 135 7.67 -20.72 13.68
C GLU A 135 8.85 -19.76 13.46
N ASP A 136 9.70 -20.04 12.48
CA ASP A 136 10.77 -19.14 12.05
C ASP A 136 10.26 -17.85 11.39
N VAL A 137 9.16 -17.93 10.63
CA VAL A 137 8.48 -16.76 10.05
C VAL A 137 7.81 -15.95 11.16
N LYS A 138 7.13 -16.60 12.11
CA LYS A 138 6.58 -15.91 13.28
C LYS A 138 7.65 -15.19 14.08
N MET A 139 8.75 -15.86 14.44
CA MET A 139 9.81 -15.24 15.23
C MET A 139 10.55 -14.11 14.51
N SER A 140 10.65 -14.14 13.18
CA SER A 140 11.34 -13.09 12.41
C SER A 140 10.49 -11.85 12.18
N LEU A 141 9.16 -11.99 12.15
CA LEU A 141 8.22 -10.87 12.03
C LEU A 141 7.67 -10.42 13.38
N GLN A 142 7.78 -11.25 14.43
CA GLN A 142 7.42 -10.88 15.80
C GLN A 142 8.40 -9.84 16.34
N GLY A 143 7.90 -8.63 16.46
CA GLY A 143 8.60 -7.47 16.98
C GLY A 143 7.96 -6.27 16.34
N GLU A 144 7.58 -5.26 17.13
CA GLU A 144 6.87 -4.06 16.65
C GLU A 144 7.86 -3.16 15.87
N LEU A 145 8.41 -3.68 14.77
CA LEU A 145 9.51 -3.11 14.01
C LEU A 145 8.95 -2.57 12.70
N ILE A 146 8.80 -1.26 12.66
CA ILE A 146 8.54 -0.56 11.40
C ILE A 146 9.91 -0.29 10.79
N GLY A 147 10.27 -1.06 9.76
CA GLY A 147 11.53 -0.92 9.04
C GLY A 147 11.33 -0.13 7.75
N GLY A 148 12.14 0.89 7.53
CA GLY A 148 12.23 1.66 6.30
C GLY A 148 13.56 1.40 5.59
N MET A 149 13.52 1.27 4.27
CA MET A 149 14.69 1.16 3.43
C MET A 149 14.51 2.07 2.22
N SER A 150 15.48 2.92 1.92
CA SER A 150 15.44 3.76 0.73
C SER A 150 16.73 3.67 -0.08
N LEU A 151 16.58 3.89 -1.37
CA LEU A 151 17.61 3.99 -2.37
C LEU A 151 17.48 5.37 -3.01
N ASP A 152 18.57 6.12 -3.10
CA ASP A 152 18.59 7.43 -3.77
C ASP A 152 19.77 7.53 -4.74
N VAL A 153 19.63 8.39 -5.76
CA VAL A 153 20.72 8.76 -6.67
C VAL A 153 21.08 10.22 -6.40
N THR A 154 22.17 10.40 -5.67
CA THR A 154 22.67 11.72 -5.27
C THR A 154 23.79 12.19 -6.21
N LYS A 155 24.22 13.45 -6.05
CA LYS A 155 25.40 14.00 -6.72
C LYS A 155 26.70 13.22 -6.41
N ASP A 156 26.73 12.47 -5.30
CA ASP A 156 27.90 11.73 -4.83
C ASP A 156 27.79 10.21 -5.16
N GLY A 157 26.70 9.79 -5.82
CA GLY A 157 26.45 8.40 -6.21
C GLY A 157 25.14 7.84 -5.63
N ILE A 158 25.04 6.50 -5.61
CA ILE A 158 23.87 5.78 -5.08
C ILE A 158 23.95 5.76 -3.54
N ALA A 159 22.93 6.30 -2.87
CA ALA A 159 22.77 6.25 -1.42
C ALA A 159 21.76 5.15 -1.05
N PHE A 160 22.03 4.49 0.09
CA PHE A 160 21.13 3.52 0.71
C PHE A 160 20.90 3.95 2.15
N ASP A 161 19.65 4.23 2.52
CA ASP A 161 19.30 4.53 3.90
C ASP A 161 18.42 3.41 4.47
N PHE A 162 18.60 3.17 5.77
CA PHE A 162 17.80 2.24 6.55
C PHE A 162 17.38 2.93 7.83
N ASP A 163 16.08 2.99 8.07
CA ASP A 163 15.50 3.47 9.31
C ASP A 163 14.67 2.37 9.97
N TYR A 164 14.57 2.40 11.28
CA TYR A 164 13.65 1.54 11.99
C TYR A 164 13.09 2.26 13.21
N THR A 165 11.81 2.08 13.47
CA THR A 165 11.17 2.50 14.72
C THR A 165 10.70 1.26 15.45
N SER A 166 11.13 1.10 16.71
CA SER A 166 10.46 0.16 17.62
C SER A 166 9.25 0.87 18.23
N SER A 167 8.04 0.39 17.96
CA SER A 167 6.98 0.61 18.93
C SER A 167 7.39 -0.17 20.19
N THR A 168 7.41 0.50 21.33
CA THR A 168 7.47 -0.20 22.61
C THR A 168 6.15 0.08 23.27
N LYS A 169 5.21 -0.88 23.22
CA LYS A 169 4.08 -0.85 24.15
C LYS A 169 4.64 -0.71 25.58
N PRO A 170 4.22 0.30 26.37
CA PRO A 170 4.70 0.47 27.74
C PRO A 170 4.41 -0.81 28.53
N GLN A 171 5.40 -1.28 29.28
CA GLN A 171 5.26 -2.47 30.13
C GLN A 171 4.01 -2.35 31.00
N VAL A 172 3.08 -3.31 30.84
CA VAL A 172 1.96 -3.48 31.75
C VAL A 172 2.55 -3.82 33.12
N LYS A 173 2.51 -2.85 34.05
CA LYS A 173 2.74 -3.15 35.46
C LYS A 173 1.63 -4.06 35.94
N VAL A 174 1.93 -5.35 36.10
CA VAL A 174 1.09 -6.24 36.88
C VAL A 174 1.21 -5.77 38.33
N ALA A 175 0.15 -5.13 38.84
CA ALA A 175 0.01 -4.88 40.26
C ALA A 175 -0.07 -6.25 40.97
N GLN A 176 0.99 -6.62 41.68
CA GLN A 176 0.93 -7.72 42.64
C GLN A 176 -0.02 -7.32 43.77
N GLN A 177 -1.00 -8.17 44.05
CA GLN A 177 -1.92 -8.07 45.19
C GLN A 177 -1.18 -8.32 46.51
#